data_AF-A0A522QWJ7-F1
#
_entry.id   AF-A0A522QWJ7-F1
#
_cell.length_a   1.000
_cell.length_b   1.000
_cell.length_c   1.000
_cell.angle_alpha   90.00
_cell.angle_beta   90.00
_cell.angle_gamma   90.00
#
_symmetry.space_group_name_H-M   'P 1'
#
loop_
_entity.id
_entity.type
_entity.pdbx_description
1 polymer ?
#
loop_
_entity_poly.entity_id
_entity_poly.type
_entity_poly.pdbx_seq_one_letter_code
_entity_poly.pdbx_strand_id
1 'polypeptide(L)'
;MAAGHRVGGDGRRDRGDRRDRGRLRAAGRGPAPGERGPGVSELGALAAQVHALLRELDATVAVAESLTGGLLCAALTETPGASRTMRGGLVVYATETKHLLAGVDPDLLAQRGPVDPRVAAALAEAARRRAGATFGVGVTGVAGPEPQDGKPVGLVYAACAGPGGTDVREYRLAGDRGAVRSAAVRACLELLRSTLGPPTV
;
A
#
# COMPACT_ATOMS: atom_id res chain seq x y z
N MET A 1 -54.24 -44.38 37.25
CA MET A 1 -55.04 -44.01 38.44
C MET A 1 -54.10 -43.44 39.50
N ALA A 2 -54.52 -42.35 40.14
CA ALA A 2 -53.94 -41.63 41.31
C ALA A 2 -52.55 -40.99 41.12
N ALA A 3 -52.40 -39.64 41.07
CA ALA A 3 -52.60 -38.61 42.11
C ALA A 3 -51.53 -38.69 43.23
N GLY A 4 -50.84 -37.64 43.67
CA GLY A 4 -50.88 -36.19 43.44
C GLY A 4 -50.02 -35.46 44.51
N HIS A 5 -50.12 -34.13 44.55
CA HIS A 5 -49.58 -33.13 45.52
C HIS A 5 -48.10 -32.67 45.36
N ARG A 6 -47.80 -31.42 44.92
CA ARG A 6 -47.94 -30.06 45.55
C ARG A 6 -46.91 -29.85 46.69
N VAL A 7 -46.19 -28.74 46.93
CA VAL A 7 -46.15 -27.28 46.61
C VAL A 7 -44.67 -26.85 46.83
N GLY A 8 -44.01 -26.05 45.97
CA GLY A 8 -43.89 -24.57 46.07
C GLY A 8 -42.52 -24.12 46.61
N GLY A 9 -42.00 -23.01 46.10
CA GLY A 9 -40.72 -22.45 46.53
C GLY A 9 -40.19 -21.37 45.59
N ASP A 10 -40.63 -20.14 45.85
CA ASP A 10 -40.21 -18.88 45.24
C ASP A 10 -38.69 -18.62 45.44
N GLY A 11 -38.01 -18.09 44.41
CA GLY A 11 -36.56 -18.00 44.44
C GLY A 11 -35.91 -17.30 43.24
N ARG A 12 -36.13 -15.98 43.15
CA ARG A 12 -35.13 -14.99 42.70
C ARG A 12 -34.58 -15.13 41.27
N ARG A 13 -35.14 -14.28 40.41
CA ARG A 13 -34.46 -13.39 39.45
C ARG A 13 -32.94 -13.63 39.29
N ASP A 14 -32.55 -14.06 38.09
CA ASP A 14 -31.25 -13.64 37.54
C ASP A 14 -31.48 -12.89 36.23
N ARG A 15 -31.40 -11.56 36.35
CA ARG A 15 -31.28 -10.61 35.25
C ARG A 15 -29.80 -10.22 35.21
N GLY A 16 -29.12 -10.59 34.15
CA GLY A 16 -27.75 -10.19 33.84
C GLY A 16 -27.13 -11.33 33.04
N ASP A 17 -26.55 -11.14 31.86
CA ASP A 17 -25.61 -10.11 31.51
C ASP A 17 -25.64 -9.96 29.98
N ARG A 18 -26.33 -8.91 29.51
CA ARG A 18 -26.19 -8.44 28.13
C ARG A 18 -24.77 -7.89 28.03
N ARG A 19 -23.83 -8.71 27.59
CA ARG A 19 -22.46 -8.29 27.33
C ARG A 19 -22.46 -7.17 26.30
N ASP A 20 -22.28 -5.99 26.86
CA ASP A 20 -22.04 -4.71 26.22
C ASP A 20 -20.89 -4.87 25.23
N ARG A 21 -21.22 -4.91 23.93
CA ARG A 21 -20.24 -4.77 22.86
C ARG A 21 -19.70 -3.35 22.96
N GLY A 22 -18.59 -3.22 23.69
CA GLY A 22 -17.86 -1.97 23.89
C GLY A 22 -17.72 -1.21 22.58
N ARG A 23 -18.57 -0.19 22.41
CA ARG A 23 -18.39 0.82 21.38
C ARG A 23 -17.12 1.57 21.75
N LEU A 24 -16.06 1.40 20.95
CA LEU A 24 -14.87 2.24 21.03
C LEU A 24 -15.33 3.71 20.90
N ARG A 25 -15.31 4.45 22.01
CA ARG A 25 -15.57 5.88 22.02
C ARG A 25 -14.37 6.55 21.36
N ALA A 26 -14.59 7.20 20.22
CA ALA A 26 -13.63 8.13 19.65
C ALA A 26 -13.46 9.31 20.62
N ALA A 27 -12.31 9.38 21.30
CA ALA A 27 -11.91 10.54 22.08
C ALA A 27 -10.71 11.18 21.39
N GLY A 28 -10.88 12.40 20.90
CA GLY A 28 -9.79 13.21 20.36
C GLY A 28 -10.29 14.50 19.72
N ARG A 29 -10.05 15.63 20.39
CA ARG A 29 -10.39 16.98 19.93
C ARG A 29 -9.74 17.27 18.58
N GLY A 30 -10.49 17.90 17.67
CA GLY A 30 -9.94 18.41 16.42
C GLY A 30 -8.82 19.44 16.66
N PRO A 31 -7.89 19.59 15.71
CA PRO A 31 -6.76 20.50 15.85
C PRO A 31 -7.22 21.96 15.99
N ALA A 32 -6.49 22.73 16.79
CA ALA A 32 -6.74 24.15 17.02
C ALA A 32 -6.43 25.00 15.76
N PRO A 33 -7.04 26.20 15.60
CA PRO A 33 -6.83 27.04 14.43
C PRO A 33 -5.46 27.73 14.50
N GLY A 34 -4.64 27.47 13.50
CA GLY A 34 -3.25 27.95 13.41
C GLY A 34 -2.46 27.31 12.26
N GLU A 35 -3.00 27.42 11.05
CA GLU A 35 -2.24 27.75 9.83
C GLU A 35 -1.08 26.84 9.38
N ARG A 36 -1.44 25.79 8.63
CA ARG A 36 -1.31 25.80 7.16
C ARG A 36 -2.49 25.02 6.61
N GLY A 37 -3.40 25.67 5.86
CA GLY A 37 -4.31 24.93 4.98
C GLY A 37 -3.49 24.04 4.04
N PRO A 38 -3.99 22.90 3.55
CA PRO A 38 -3.16 21.95 2.83
C PRO A 38 -2.80 22.55 1.47
N GLY A 39 -1.69 23.30 1.42
CA GLY A 39 -0.84 23.31 0.25
C GLY A 39 -0.47 21.85 0.04
N VAL A 40 -1.05 21.25 -1.00
CA VAL A 40 -0.92 19.83 -1.29
C VAL A 40 0.56 19.47 -1.20
N SER A 41 0.92 18.46 -0.38
CA SER A 41 2.29 17.98 -0.34
C SER A 41 2.73 17.67 -1.78
N GLU A 42 3.99 17.88 -2.13
CA GLU A 42 4.48 17.64 -3.49
C GLU A 42 4.08 16.24 -4.01
N LEU A 43 4.11 15.24 -3.12
CA LEU A 43 3.63 13.89 -3.38
C LEU A 43 2.12 13.82 -3.62
N GLY A 44 1.31 14.52 -2.81
CA GLY A 44 -0.13 14.60 -3.00
C GLY A 44 -0.52 15.27 -4.32
N ALA A 45 0.24 16.29 -4.76
CA ALA A 45 -0.02 16.96 -6.03
C ALA A 45 0.28 16.03 -7.22
N LEU A 46 1.36 15.25 -7.11
CA LEU A 46 1.71 14.26 -8.11
C LEU A 46 0.73 13.07 -8.12
N ALA A 47 0.30 12.59 -6.95
CA ALA A 47 -0.73 11.56 -6.83
C ALA A 47 -2.07 12.02 -7.44
N ALA A 48 -2.47 13.28 -7.20
CA ALA A 48 -3.67 13.85 -7.80
C ALA A 48 -3.62 13.89 -9.33
N GLN A 49 -2.45 14.22 -9.90
CA GLN A 49 -2.22 14.14 -11.36
C GLN A 49 -2.34 12.71 -11.88
N VAL A 50 -1.71 11.75 -11.22
CA VAL A 50 -1.83 10.32 -11.56
C VAL A 50 -3.30 9.88 -11.56
N HIS A 51 -4.05 10.24 -10.53
CA HIS A 51 -5.48 9.91 -10.46
C HIS A 51 -6.31 10.60 -11.55
N ALA A 52 -5.92 11.79 -12.01
CA ALA A 52 -6.59 12.45 -13.13
C ALA A 52 -6.39 11.68 -14.43
N LEU A 53 -5.14 11.34 -14.76
CA LEU A 53 -4.80 10.55 -15.95
C LEU A 53 -5.46 9.17 -15.94
N LEU A 54 -5.46 8.48 -14.80
CA LEU A 54 -6.14 7.20 -14.65
C LEU A 54 -7.65 7.31 -14.94
N ARG A 55 -8.30 8.39 -14.51
CA ARG A 55 -9.74 8.62 -14.78
C ARG A 55 -10.01 8.89 -16.25
N GLU A 56 -9.15 9.67 -16.91
CA GLU A 56 -9.25 9.94 -18.35
C GLU A 56 -9.13 8.67 -19.18
N LEU A 57 -8.29 7.71 -18.74
CA LEU A 57 -8.06 6.44 -19.40
C LEU A 57 -9.00 5.30 -18.98
N ASP A 58 -10.00 5.58 -18.12
CA ASP A 58 -10.84 4.57 -17.45
C ASP A 58 -10.02 3.41 -16.85
N ALA A 59 -8.86 3.77 -16.28
CA ALA A 59 -7.84 2.85 -15.81
C ALA A 59 -7.73 2.87 -14.29
N THR A 60 -7.17 1.79 -13.76
CA THR A 60 -6.97 1.60 -12.32
C THR A 60 -5.54 1.21 -11.99
N VAL A 61 -5.12 1.43 -10.75
CA VAL A 61 -3.78 1.15 -10.26
C VAL A 61 -3.81 0.35 -8.96
N ALA A 62 -2.81 -0.51 -8.77
CA ALA A 62 -2.48 -1.13 -7.50
C ALA A 62 -0.97 -1.09 -7.26
N VAL A 63 -0.53 -1.31 -6.01
CA VAL A 63 0.89 -1.20 -5.65
C VAL A 63 1.42 -2.41 -4.88
N ALA A 64 2.71 -2.73 -5.04
CA ALA A 64 3.43 -3.70 -4.22
C ALA A 64 4.71 -3.05 -3.67
N GLU A 65 4.77 -2.94 -2.35
CA GLU A 65 5.77 -2.15 -1.64
C GLU A 65 6.70 -3.02 -0.79
N SER A 66 8.00 -2.73 -0.85
CA SER A 66 8.98 -3.22 0.12
C SER A 66 9.50 -2.06 0.97
N LEU A 67 10.58 -1.39 0.57
CA LEU A 67 11.25 -0.36 1.39
C LEU A 67 10.34 0.81 1.81
N THR A 68 9.34 1.15 0.98
CA THR A 68 8.40 2.24 1.25
C THR A 68 7.37 1.87 2.32
N GLY A 69 7.11 0.59 2.56
CA GLY A 69 6.34 0.12 3.70
C GLY A 69 4.90 0.65 3.79
N GLY A 70 4.23 0.88 2.66
CA GLY A 70 2.87 1.40 2.60
C GLY A 70 2.76 2.89 2.28
N LEU A 71 3.89 3.61 2.20
CA LEU A 71 3.89 5.05 1.94
C LEU A 71 3.40 5.40 0.53
N LEU A 72 3.63 4.55 -0.48
CA LEU A 72 3.11 4.80 -1.83
C LEU A 72 1.60 4.64 -1.87
N CYS A 73 1.07 3.59 -1.23
CA CYS A 73 -0.36 3.41 -1.06
C CYS A 73 -0.98 4.61 -0.32
N ALA A 74 -0.37 5.04 0.80
CA ALA A 74 -0.81 6.20 1.56
C ALA A 74 -0.89 7.45 0.68
N ALA A 75 0.18 7.79 -0.04
CA ALA A 75 0.25 8.97 -0.91
C ALA A 75 -0.83 8.97 -2.01
N LEU A 76 -1.12 7.83 -2.63
CA LEU A 76 -2.22 7.71 -3.59
C LEU A 76 -3.58 7.93 -2.90
N THR A 77 -3.80 7.28 -1.75
CA THR A 77 -5.09 7.35 -1.03
C THR A 77 -5.37 8.67 -0.33
N GLU A 78 -4.39 9.56 -0.17
CA GLU A 78 -4.59 10.93 0.31
C GLU A 78 -5.44 11.78 -0.66
N THR A 79 -5.49 11.42 -1.95
CA THR A 79 -6.28 12.15 -2.95
C THR A 79 -7.78 11.89 -2.76
N PRO A 80 -8.62 12.93 -2.61
CA PRO A 80 -10.07 12.76 -2.52
C PRO A 80 -10.65 11.98 -3.71
N GLY A 81 -11.38 10.91 -3.41
CA GLY A 81 -11.97 10.03 -4.43
C GLY A 81 -10.99 9.06 -5.10
N ALA A 82 -9.81 8.83 -4.51
CA ALA A 82 -8.83 7.84 -4.96
C ALA A 82 -9.43 6.44 -5.17
N SER A 83 -10.49 6.07 -4.42
CA SER A 83 -11.19 4.78 -4.54
C SER A 83 -11.75 4.47 -5.94
N ARG A 84 -11.93 5.48 -6.80
CA ARG A 84 -12.34 5.28 -8.20
C ARG A 84 -11.26 4.61 -9.06
N THR A 85 -9.99 4.78 -8.71
CA THR A 85 -8.86 4.33 -9.55
C THR A 85 -7.83 3.50 -8.77
N MET A 86 -7.71 3.66 -7.45
CA MET A 86 -6.86 2.83 -6.60
C MET A 86 -7.61 1.55 -6.19
N ARG A 87 -7.07 0.38 -6.56
CA ARG A 87 -7.67 -0.93 -6.24
C ARG A 87 -7.18 -1.51 -4.92
N GLY A 88 -5.97 -1.16 -4.50
CA GLY A 88 -5.36 -1.67 -3.28
C GLY A 88 -3.86 -1.83 -3.41
N GLY A 89 -3.24 -2.44 -2.41
CA GLY A 89 -1.81 -2.71 -2.45
C GLY A 89 -1.38 -3.85 -1.54
N LEU A 90 -0.14 -4.30 -1.75
CA LEU A 90 0.53 -5.31 -0.95
C LEU A 90 1.79 -4.70 -0.34
N VAL A 91 2.04 -4.96 0.94
CA VAL A 91 3.33 -4.65 1.56
C VAL A 91 4.06 -5.98 1.78
N VAL A 92 5.09 -6.21 0.97
CA VAL A 92 5.88 -7.46 0.94
C VAL A 92 7.33 -7.19 1.37
N TYR A 93 7.45 -6.78 2.62
CA TYR A 93 8.68 -6.25 3.19
C TYR A 93 9.80 -7.30 3.27
N ALA A 94 9.50 -8.48 3.81
CA ALA A 94 10.45 -9.58 3.91
C ALA A 94 10.67 -10.28 2.56
N THR A 95 11.84 -10.89 2.36
CA THR A 95 12.12 -11.68 1.14
C THR A 95 11.11 -12.81 0.95
N GLU A 96 10.79 -13.54 2.03
CA GLU A 96 9.81 -14.63 1.99
C GLU A 96 8.41 -14.14 1.58
N THR A 97 7.96 -12.98 2.07
CA THR A 97 6.63 -12.47 1.72
C THR A 97 6.54 -11.97 0.28
N LYS A 98 7.66 -11.63 -0.38
CA LYS A 98 7.69 -11.40 -1.83
C LYS A 98 7.30 -12.67 -2.59
N HIS A 99 7.74 -13.84 -2.12
CA HIS A 99 7.31 -15.11 -2.69
C HIS A 99 5.86 -15.42 -2.31
N LEU A 100 5.55 -15.51 -1.01
CA LEU A 100 4.23 -15.98 -0.54
C LEU A 100 3.07 -15.10 -1.00
N LEU A 101 3.24 -13.77 -0.91
CA LEU A 101 2.15 -12.82 -1.15
C LEU A 101 2.22 -12.18 -2.53
N ALA A 102 3.41 -12.00 -3.11
CA ALA A 102 3.58 -11.43 -4.45
C ALA A 102 3.93 -12.47 -5.52
N GLY A 103 4.17 -13.74 -5.18
CA GLY A 103 4.45 -14.80 -6.15
C GLY A 103 5.75 -14.57 -6.92
N VAL A 104 6.70 -13.83 -6.33
CA VAL A 104 8.03 -13.70 -6.90
C VAL A 104 8.70 -15.07 -6.86
N ASP A 105 9.35 -15.43 -7.96
CA ASP A 105 10.05 -16.69 -8.12
C ASP A 105 11.11 -16.87 -7.00
N PRO A 106 11.03 -17.94 -6.20
CA PRO A 106 11.99 -18.18 -5.13
C PRO A 106 13.42 -18.38 -5.64
N ASP A 107 13.60 -18.94 -6.85
CA ASP A 107 14.93 -19.12 -7.45
C ASP A 107 15.54 -17.77 -7.85
N LEU A 108 14.71 -16.85 -8.36
CA LEU A 108 15.13 -15.47 -8.61
C LEU A 108 15.58 -14.78 -7.32
N LEU A 109 14.81 -14.92 -6.24
CA LEU A 109 15.15 -14.33 -4.93
C LEU A 109 16.44 -14.91 -4.37
N ALA A 110 16.65 -16.23 -4.49
CA ALA A 110 17.86 -16.90 -4.05
C ALA A 110 19.11 -16.45 -4.85
N GLN A 111 18.98 -16.31 -6.17
CA GLN A 111 20.12 -15.99 -7.05
C GLN A 111 20.47 -14.49 -7.08
N ARG A 112 19.47 -13.61 -6.99
CA ARG A 112 19.64 -12.16 -7.23
C ARG A 112 19.38 -11.30 -5.99
N GLY A 113 18.75 -11.88 -4.97
CA GLY A 113 18.31 -11.18 -3.77
C GLY A 113 17.04 -10.33 -4.00
N PRO A 114 16.49 -9.74 -2.92
CA PRO A 114 15.20 -9.05 -2.97
C PRO A 114 15.24 -7.65 -3.62
N VAL A 115 16.43 -7.10 -3.89
CA VAL A 115 16.64 -5.76 -4.47
C VAL A 115 17.21 -5.90 -5.88
N ASP A 116 16.35 -6.19 -6.85
CA ASP A 116 16.75 -6.49 -8.23
C ASP A 116 15.67 -5.97 -9.20
N PRO A 117 16.02 -5.51 -10.42
CA PRO A 117 15.03 -5.03 -11.38
C PRO A 117 13.97 -6.09 -11.75
N ARG A 118 14.33 -7.38 -11.82
CA ARG A 118 13.37 -8.46 -12.10
C ARG A 118 12.41 -8.68 -10.93
N VAL A 119 12.89 -8.48 -9.70
CA VAL A 119 12.03 -8.51 -8.52
C VAL A 119 11.07 -7.32 -8.54
N ALA A 120 11.53 -6.10 -8.85
CA ALA A 120 10.66 -4.94 -9.00
C ALA A 120 9.56 -5.17 -10.06
N ALA A 121 9.93 -5.71 -11.24
CA ALA A 121 8.97 -6.07 -12.28
C ALA A 121 7.94 -7.10 -11.79
N ALA A 122 8.39 -8.16 -11.13
CA ALA A 122 7.50 -9.19 -10.57
C ALA A 122 6.55 -8.61 -9.52
N LEU A 123 6.99 -7.66 -8.69
CA LEU A 123 6.14 -6.96 -7.74
C LEU A 123 5.07 -6.10 -8.44
N ALA A 124 5.43 -5.34 -9.47
CA ALA A 124 4.50 -4.52 -10.24
C ALA A 124 3.41 -5.38 -10.88
N GLU A 125 3.83 -6.46 -11.54
CA GLU A 125 2.96 -7.45 -12.14
C GLU A 125 2.05 -8.16 -11.12
N ALA A 126 2.59 -8.48 -9.95
CA ALA A 126 1.83 -9.06 -8.84
C ALA A 126 0.74 -8.13 -8.33
N ALA A 127 1.06 -6.84 -8.14
CA ALA A 127 0.08 -5.84 -7.73
C ALA A 127 -1.06 -5.72 -8.73
N ARG A 128 -0.71 -5.59 -10.02
CA ARG A 128 -1.66 -5.52 -11.13
C ARG A 128 -2.63 -6.70 -11.12
N ARG A 129 -2.09 -7.93 -11.13
CA ARG A 129 -2.90 -9.15 -11.23
C ARG A 129 -3.73 -9.43 -9.98
N ARG A 130 -3.16 -9.29 -8.78
CA ARG A 130 -3.87 -9.65 -7.53
C ARG A 130 -4.99 -8.69 -7.18
N ALA A 131 -4.85 -7.41 -7.51
CA ALA A 131 -5.88 -6.41 -7.26
C ALA A 131 -6.87 -6.23 -8.43
N GLY A 132 -6.63 -6.91 -9.57
CA GLY A 132 -7.41 -6.72 -10.79
C GLY A 132 -7.33 -5.28 -11.30
N ALA A 133 -6.14 -4.69 -11.27
CA ALA A 133 -5.91 -3.31 -11.71
C ALA A 133 -5.41 -3.26 -13.16
N THR A 134 -5.62 -2.13 -13.86
CA THR A 134 -5.07 -1.90 -15.19
C THR A 134 -3.54 -1.81 -15.14
N PHE A 135 -3.04 -1.06 -14.15
CA PHE A 135 -1.63 -0.83 -13.87
C PHE A 135 -1.24 -1.37 -12.50
N GLY A 136 0.01 -1.82 -12.36
CA GLY A 136 0.61 -2.17 -11.09
C GLY A 136 1.97 -1.51 -10.92
N VAL A 137 2.25 -0.99 -9.73
CA VAL A 137 3.55 -0.39 -9.41
C VAL A 137 4.26 -1.23 -8.36
N GLY A 138 5.51 -1.61 -8.62
CA GLY A 138 6.33 -2.43 -7.74
C GLY A 138 7.59 -1.68 -7.32
N VAL A 139 7.95 -1.73 -6.04
CA VAL A 139 9.17 -1.05 -5.56
C VAL A 139 9.96 -1.88 -4.54
N THR A 140 11.26 -1.98 -4.76
CA THR A 140 12.24 -2.61 -3.85
C THR A 140 13.55 -1.84 -3.83
N GLY A 141 14.30 -1.89 -2.73
CA GLY A 141 15.49 -1.07 -2.57
C GLY A 141 16.07 -1.10 -1.16
N VAL A 142 17.20 -0.43 -1.00
CA VAL A 142 17.93 -0.32 0.27
C VAL A 142 17.71 1.08 0.84
N ALA A 143 16.82 1.22 1.83
CA ALA A 143 16.58 2.51 2.48
C ALA A 143 17.68 2.94 3.46
N GLY A 144 18.56 2.03 3.88
CA GLY A 144 19.57 2.29 4.91
C GLY A 144 19.06 2.12 6.35
N PRO A 145 19.90 2.44 7.35
CA PRO A 145 21.16 3.19 7.23
C PRO A 145 22.36 2.39 6.70
N GLU A 146 22.27 1.06 6.67
CA GLU A 146 23.36 0.18 6.23
C GLU A 146 23.08 -0.40 4.83
N PRO A 147 24.14 -0.74 4.05
CA PRO A 147 24.01 -1.55 2.84
C PRO A 147 23.33 -2.91 3.13
N GLN A 148 22.74 -3.52 2.10
CA GLN A 148 22.14 -4.86 2.21
C GLN A 148 22.65 -5.76 1.08
N ASP A 149 23.17 -6.95 1.40
CA ASP A 149 23.63 -7.94 0.42
C ASP A 149 24.61 -7.34 -0.62
N GLY A 150 25.52 -6.48 -0.17
CA GLY A 150 26.48 -5.75 -1.02
C GLY A 150 25.89 -4.59 -1.84
N LYS A 151 24.58 -4.31 -1.71
CA LYS A 151 23.91 -3.20 -2.41
C LYS A 151 23.93 -1.93 -1.56
N PRO A 152 24.34 -0.78 -2.13
CA PRO A 152 24.50 0.46 -1.37
C PRO A 152 23.14 1.04 -0.94
N VAL A 153 23.17 1.80 0.16
CA VAL A 153 22.04 2.65 0.57
C VAL A 153 21.63 3.57 -0.58
N GLY A 154 20.32 3.72 -0.77
CA GLY A 154 19.76 4.57 -1.83
C GLY A 154 19.55 3.86 -3.16
N LEU A 155 20.03 2.62 -3.34
CA LEU A 155 19.68 1.82 -4.51
C LEU A 155 18.20 1.43 -4.45
N VAL A 156 17.42 1.86 -5.44
CA VAL A 156 16.00 1.54 -5.55
C VAL A 156 15.68 1.12 -6.98
N TYR A 157 14.87 0.09 -7.12
CA TYR A 157 14.22 -0.28 -8.37
C TYR A 157 12.72 -0.05 -8.24
N ALA A 158 12.16 0.74 -9.16
CA ALA A 158 10.73 0.91 -9.32
C ALA A 158 10.31 0.36 -10.68
N ALA A 159 9.13 -0.27 -10.73
CA ALA A 159 8.58 -0.81 -11.95
C ALA A 159 7.10 -0.45 -12.09
N CYS A 160 6.64 -0.27 -13.33
CA CYS A 160 5.25 -0.06 -13.67
C CYS A 160 4.84 -1.07 -14.74
N ALA A 161 3.95 -1.98 -14.35
CA ALA A 161 3.32 -2.97 -15.22
C ALA A 161 1.99 -2.42 -15.74
N GLY A 162 1.75 -2.52 -17.04
CA GLY A 162 0.51 -2.09 -17.68
C GLY A 162 0.23 -2.86 -18.97
N PRO A 163 -0.79 -2.44 -19.75
CA PRO A 163 -1.16 -3.10 -21.00
C PRO A 163 -0.02 -3.18 -22.03
N GLY A 164 0.90 -2.19 -22.03
CA GLY A 164 2.06 -2.14 -22.93
C GLY A 164 3.30 -2.90 -22.45
N GLY A 165 3.21 -3.67 -21.36
CA GLY A 165 4.35 -4.37 -20.74
C GLY A 165 4.77 -3.74 -19.41
N THR A 166 6.00 -4.02 -18.98
CA THR A 166 6.55 -3.56 -17.70
C THR A 166 7.77 -2.67 -17.92
N ASP A 167 7.70 -1.39 -17.52
CA ASP A 167 8.87 -0.49 -17.43
C ASP A 167 9.53 -0.66 -16.06
N VAL A 168 10.86 -0.69 -16.02
CA VAL A 168 11.66 -0.83 -14.80
C VAL A 168 12.78 0.19 -14.82
N ARG A 169 12.92 0.97 -13.74
CA ARG A 169 13.95 1.99 -13.59
C ARG A 169 14.74 1.81 -12.31
N GLU A 170 16.05 2.00 -12.42
CA GLU A 170 16.98 2.09 -11.29
C GLU A 170 17.11 3.54 -10.85
N TYR A 171 17.18 3.75 -9.54
CA TYR A 171 17.41 5.04 -8.92
C TYR A 171 18.54 4.95 -7.88
N ARG A 172 19.32 6.03 -7.80
CA ARG A 172 20.32 6.25 -6.75
C ARG A 172 19.89 7.46 -5.92
N LEU A 173 19.20 7.18 -4.83
CA LEU A 173 18.56 8.19 -4.00
C LEU A 173 19.48 8.55 -2.82
N ALA A 174 19.61 9.84 -2.54
CA ALA A 174 20.43 10.34 -1.44
C ALA A 174 19.60 10.64 -0.19
N GLY A 175 20.28 10.69 0.95
CA GLY A 175 19.71 11.07 2.24
C GLY A 175 19.58 9.92 3.23
N ASP A 176 18.96 10.19 4.37
CA ASP A 176 18.67 9.19 5.38
C ASP A 176 17.55 8.24 4.96
N ARG A 177 17.23 7.28 5.84
CA ARG A 177 16.18 6.29 5.61
C ARG A 177 14.81 6.91 5.30
N GLY A 178 14.47 8.03 5.92
CA GLY A 178 13.21 8.73 5.66
C GLY A 178 13.22 9.37 4.27
N ALA A 179 14.31 10.07 3.94
CA ALA A 179 14.49 10.74 2.65
C ALA A 179 14.48 9.74 1.49
N VAL A 180 15.21 8.62 1.60
CA VAL A 180 15.23 7.57 0.56
C VAL A 180 13.84 6.99 0.33
N ARG A 181 13.08 6.72 1.40
CA ARG A 181 11.70 6.20 1.27
C ARG A 181 10.76 7.20 0.60
N SER A 182 10.82 8.47 0.98
CA SER A 182 10.02 9.54 0.38
C SER A 182 10.35 9.74 -1.10
N ALA A 183 11.65 9.78 -1.44
CA ALA A 183 12.11 9.89 -2.81
C ALA A 183 11.73 8.66 -3.66
N ALA A 184 11.71 7.45 -3.08
CA ALA A 184 11.24 6.24 -3.75
C ALA A 184 9.74 6.32 -4.09
N VAL A 185 8.91 6.88 -3.19
CA VAL A 185 7.49 7.14 -3.48
C VAL A 185 7.33 8.12 -4.63
N ARG A 186 8.07 9.24 -4.62
CA ARG A 186 8.08 10.19 -5.75
C ARG A 186 8.44 9.51 -7.06
N ALA A 187 9.54 8.76 -7.09
CA ALA A 187 10.01 8.05 -8.28
C ALA A 187 8.96 7.08 -8.84
N CYS A 188 8.24 6.36 -7.97
CA CYS A 188 7.14 5.47 -8.37
C CYS A 188 5.97 6.24 -9.03
N LEU A 189 5.57 7.36 -8.44
CA LEU A 189 4.49 8.20 -8.97
C LEU A 189 4.88 8.84 -10.31
N GLU A 190 6.14 9.30 -10.44
CA GLU A 190 6.67 9.86 -11.69
C GLU A 190 6.75 8.81 -12.80
N LEU A 191 7.20 7.60 -12.48
CA LEU A 191 7.24 6.47 -13.40
C LEU A 191 5.83 6.11 -13.90
N LEU A 192 4.86 6.00 -12.99
CA LEU A 192 3.48 5.74 -13.35
C LEU A 192 2.90 6.86 -14.22
N ARG A 193 3.06 8.13 -13.82
CA ARG A 193 2.61 9.28 -14.63
C ARG A 193 3.22 9.26 -16.03
N SER A 194 4.52 8.98 -16.14
CA SER A 194 5.22 8.85 -17.42
C SER A 194 4.66 7.71 -18.28
N THR A 195 4.23 6.61 -17.64
CA THR A 195 3.67 5.43 -18.33
C THR A 195 2.26 5.70 -18.85
N LEU A 196 1.46 6.50 -18.13
CA LEU A 196 0.11 6.89 -18.52
C LEU A 196 0.09 7.86 -19.73
N GLY A 197 1.22 8.52 -20.01
CA GLY A 197 1.33 9.50 -21.09
C GLY A 197 0.69 10.85 -20.77
N PRO A 198 0.76 11.83 -21.69
CA PRO A 198 0.06 13.09 -21.54
C PRO A 198 -1.47 12.87 -21.58
N PRO A 199 -2.27 13.78 -20.96
CA PRO A 199 -3.72 13.74 -21.09
C PRO A 199 -4.09 13.82 -22.57
N THR A 200 -5.07 13.01 -22.99
CA THR A 200 -5.56 13.06 -24.38
C THR A 200 -6.49 14.27 -24.47
N VAL A 201 -6.04 15.32 -25.18
CA VAL A 201 -6.78 16.59 -25.37
C VAL A 201 -8.05 16.38 -26.19
#